data_AF-A0A1F3C528-F1
#
_entry.id   AF-A0A1F3C528-F1
#
_cell.length_a   1.000
_cell.length_b   1.000
_cell.length_c   1.000
_cell.angle_alpha   90.00
_cell.angle_beta   90.00
_cell.angle_gamma   90.00
#
_symmetry.space_group_name_H-M   'P 1'
#
loop_
_entity.id
_entity.type
_entity.pdbx_description
1 polymer ?
#
loop_
_entity_poly.entity_id
_entity_poly.type
_entity_poly.pdbx_seq_one_letter_code
_entity_poly.pdbx_strand_id
1 'polypeptide(L)'
;MRLLIVLTLTSACACVTVPAEGSRGGPGAGQERPSASVGASSARAVAPCVISGCSGQLCASQPLFSSCEWRTEYACLAGAICEPQDDGRCGWTETDALTECLKTAAGGGR
;
A
#
# COMPACT_ATOMS: atom_id res chain seq x y z
N MET A 1 52.80 -21.06 -30.27
CA MET A 1 52.10 -22.30 -29.90
C MET A 1 50.87 -21.96 -29.05
N ARG A 2 49.86 -21.33 -29.66
CA ARG A 2 48.55 -21.12 -29.02
C ARG A 2 47.60 -22.14 -29.62
N LEU A 3 47.57 -23.29 -28.96
CA LEU A 3 46.70 -24.42 -29.26
C LEU A 3 45.30 -24.08 -28.74
N LEU A 4 44.33 -24.07 -29.68
CA LEU A 4 42.97 -24.60 -29.59
C LEU A 4 42.29 -24.61 -28.20
N ILE A 5 41.10 -23.99 -28.10
CA ILE A 5 39.83 -24.63 -27.68
C ILE A 5 38.72 -23.62 -28.01
N VAL A 6 38.19 -23.75 -29.22
CA VAL A 6 36.83 -23.38 -29.57
C VAL A 6 36.07 -24.70 -29.55
N LEU A 7 34.95 -24.81 -28.84
CA LEU A 7 33.77 -25.62 -29.14
C LEU A 7 33.03 -26.10 -27.88
N THR A 8 31.70 -25.97 -27.93
CA THR A 8 30.66 -26.36 -26.96
C THR A 8 30.48 -25.35 -25.82
N LEU A 9 29.35 -24.65 -25.66
CA LEU A 9 27.99 -25.17 -25.66
C LEU A 9 27.04 -24.31 -26.50
N THR A 10 26.56 -24.88 -27.60
CA THR A 10 25.29 -24.51 -28.21
C THR A 10 24.18 -24.77 -27.19
N SER A 11 23.86 -23.75 -26.39
CA SER A 11 22.64 -23.71 -25.58
C SER A 11 21.47 -23.53 -26.55
N ALA A 12 21.00 -24.67 -27.07
CA ALA A 12 19.70 -24.75 -27.71
C ALA A 12 18.66 -24.48 -26.61
N CYS A 13 18.25 -23.22 -26.49
CA CYS A 13 17.10 -22.82 -25.70
C CYS A 13 15.85 -23.32 -26.45
N ALA A 14 15.62 -24.63 -26.35
CA ALA A 14 14.49 -25.32 -26.92
C ALA A 14 13.22 -24.86 -26.18
N CYS A 15 12.45 -23.99 -26.83
CA CYS A 15 11.02 -24.18 -27.05
C CYS A 15 10.24 -25.05 -26.04
N VAL A 16 10.18 -24.66 -24.75
CA VAL A 16 9.03 -25.06 -23.93
C VAL A 16 7.88 -24.15 -24.31
N THR A 17 7.09 -24.70 -25.23
CA THR A 17 5.74 -24.31 -25.59
C THR A 17 4.87 -24.32 -24.34
N VAL A 18 4.48 -23.13 -23.86
CA VAL A 18 3.43 -23.00 -22.84
C VAL A 18 2.08 -23.08 -23.56
N PRO A 19 1.22 -24.08 -23.28
CA PRO A 19 -0.16 -24.05 -23.78
C PRO A 19 -0.92 -22.93 -23.07
N ALA A 20 -1.37 -21.95 -23.84
CA ALA A 20 -2.33 -20.95 -23.41
C ALA A 20 -3.74 -21.52 -23.54
N GLU A 21 -4.24 -22.22 -22.51
CA GLU A 21 -5.64 -22.70 -22.51
C GLU A 21 -6.24 -22.66 -21.10
N GLY A 22 -7.22 -21.77 -20.87
CA GLY A 22 -8.04 -21.86 -19.65
C GLY A 22 -8.71 -20.62 -19.09
N SER A 23 -8.97 -19.56 -19.87
CA SER A 23 -9.94 -18.54 -19.44
C SER A 23 -11.36 -19.07 -19.65
N ARG A 24 -11.97 -19.60 -18.59
CA ARG A 24 -13.42 -19.78 -18.51
C ARG A 24 -13.96 -18.93 -17.38
N GLY A 25 -14.45 -17.75 -17.76
CA GLY A 25 -15.35 -16.95 -16.93
C GLY A 25 -16.62 -17.75 -16.64
N GLY A 26 -16.98 -17.82 -15.36
CA GLY A 26 -18.26 -18.36 -14.92
C GLY A 26 -19.38 -17.31 -15.08
N PRO A 27 -20.60 -17.72 -15.47
CA PRO A 27 -21.76 -16.84 -15.51
C PRO A 27 -22.20 -16.50 -14.08
N GLY A 28 -22.54 -15.23 -13.88
CA GLY A 28 -22.93 -14.67 -12.60
C GLY A 28 -24.14 -15.37 -11.97
N ALA A 29 -24.01 -15.68 -10.69
CA ALA A 29 -25.13 -15.83 -9.80
C ALA A 29 -25.40 -14.45 -9.17
N GLY A 30 -26.60 -13.92 -9.39
CA GLY A 30 -27.05 -12.70 -8.76
C GLY A 30 -27.07 -12.85 -7.25
N GLN A 31 -26.58 -11.82 -6.55
CA GLN A 31 -26.95 -11.58 -5.17
C GLN A 31 -27.96 -10.42 -5.19
N GLU A 32 -29.17 -10.76 -4.80
CA GLU A 32 -30.32 -9.91 -4.60
C GLU A 32 -29.95 -8.65 -3.81
N ARG A 33 -30.26 -7.47 -4.35
CA ARG A 33 -30.22 -6.21 -3.61
C ARG A 33 -31.29 -6.29 -2.52
N PRO A 34 -30.96 -6.28 -1.22
CA PRO A 34 -31.95 -6.07 -0.19
C PRO A 34 -32.44 -4.63 -0.33
N SER A 35 -33.66 -4.48 -0.84
CA SER A 35 -34.41 -3.24 -0.78
C SER A 35 -34.89 -3.05 0.66
N ALA A 36 -34.00 -2.60 1.53
CA ALA A 36 -34.36 -2.15 2.87
C ALA A 36 -34.04 -0.66 2.96
N SER A 37 -35.09 0.15 2.87
CA SER A 37 -35.13 1.50 3.40
C SER A 37 -34.96 1.42 4.91
N VAL A 38 -33.71 1.29 5.38
CA VAL A 38 -33.37 1.61 6.76
C VAL A 38 -33.23 3.11 6.85
N GLY A 39 -34.29 3.74 7.37
CA GLY A 39 -34.19 5.04 8.00
C GLY A 39 -33.25 4.90 9.19
N ALA A 40 -31.96 5.07 8.94
CA ALA A 40 -30.95 5.31 9.94
C ALA A 40 -30.58 6.77 9.83
N SER A 41 -30.79 7.48 10.93
CA SER A 41 -30.29 8.83 11.17
C SER A 41 -28.96 9.02 10.45
N SER A 42 -28.88 10.02 9.56
CA SER A 42 -27.64 10.41 8.90
C SER A 42 -26.72 11.09 9.93
N ALA A 43 -26.42 10.40 11.02
CA ALA A 43 -25.12 10.48 11.66
C ALA A 43 -24.15 10.12 10.56
N ARG A 44 -23.61 11.17 9.92
CA ARG A 44 -22.61 11.10 8.88
C ARG A 44 -21.54 10.16 9.41
N ALA A 45 -21.55 8.92 8.95
CA ALA A 45 -20.54 7.95 9.33
C ALA A 45 -19.22 8.61 8.93
N VAL A 46 -18.47 9.08 9.93
CA VAL A 46 -17.15 9.64 9.68
C VAL A 46 -16.38 8.44 9.15
N ALA A 47 -16.05 8.47 7.86
CA ALA A 47 -15.23 7.44 7.27
C ALA A 47 -13.99 7.33 8.16
N PRO A 48 -13.69 6.14 8.72
CA PRO A 48 -12.55 6.01 9.61
C PRO A 48 -11.31 6.45 8.85
N CYS A 49 -10.46 7.26 9.48
CA CYS A 49 -9.17 7.58 8.90
C CYS A 49 -8.34 6.31 8.79
N VAL A 50 -7.66 6.15 7.66
CA VAL A 50 -6.88 4.96 7.35
C VAL A 50 -5.42 5.33 7.15
N ILE A 51 -4.56 4.50 7.72
CA ILE A 51 -3.12 4.54 7.48
C ILE A 51 -2.85 3.81 6.16
N SER A 52 -2.13 4.45 5.26
CA SER A 52 -1.77 3.94 3.94
C SER A 52 -0.45 4.56 3.44
N GLY A 53 -0.16 4.45 2.14
CA GLY A 53 1.17 4.72 1.59
C GLY A 53 2.12 3.53 1.76
N CYS A 54 3.11 3.42 0.87
CA CYS A 54 3.97 2.23 0.82
C CYS A 54 4.81 2.04 2.09
N SER A 55 5.11 3.14 2.79
CA SER A 55 5.89 3.15 4.04
C SER A 55 5.01 3.46 5.27
N GLY A 56 3.67 3.41 5.13
CA GLY A 56 2.73 3.74 6.20
C GLY A 56 2.69 5.23 6.56
N GLN A 57 3.11 6.11 5.64
CA GLN A 57 3.29 7.53 5.92
C GLN A 57 2.03 8.39 5.75
N LEU A 58 0.95 7.85 5.17
CA LEU A 58 -0.25 8.62 4.84
C LEU A 58 -1.37 8.29 5.84
N CYS A 59 -1.98 9.33 6.41
CA CYS A 59 -3.26 9.24 7.12
C CYS A 59 -4.31 9.99 6.31
N ALA A 60 -5.34 9.29 5.83
CA ALA A 60 -6.35 9.86 4.92
C ALA A 60 -7.73 9.23 5.13
N SER A 61 -8.79 9.83 4.58
CA SER A 61 -10.16 9.29 4.65
C SER A 61 -10.38 8.08 3.74
N GLN A 62 -9.38 7.71 2.93
CA GLN A 62 -9.38 6.57 2.03
C GLN A 62 -7.93 6.10 1.82
N PRO A 63 -7.71 4.84 1.39
CA PRO A 63 -6.37 4.36 1.10
C PRO A 63 -5.75 5.15 -0.05
N LEU A 64 -4.53 5.63 0.16
CA LEU A 64 -3.74 6.33 -0.84
C LEU A 64 -2.43 5.59 -1.10
N PHE A 65 -1.91 5.75 -2.31
CA PHE A 65 -0.61 5.22 -2.71
C PHE A 65 0.42 6.34 -2.77
N SER A 66 1.66 5.98 -2.44
CA SER A 66 2.84 6.83 -2.54
C SER A 66 3.93 6.07 -3.30
N SER A 67 5.02 6.75 -3.64
CA SER A 67 6.28 6.04 -3.92
C SER A 67 6.70 5.22 -2.71
N CYS A 68 7.46 4.15 -2.94
CA CYS A 68 8.04 3.29 -1.91
C CYS A 68 9.38 3.82 -1.38
N GLU A 69 9.48 5.13 -1.18
CA GLU A 69 10.62 5.75 -0.53
C GLU A 69 10.52 5.55 0.98
N TRP A 70 11.63 5.11 1.59
CA TRP A 70 11.75 5.05 3.03
C TRP A 70 12.49 6.28 3.55
N ARG A 71 11.91 6.92 4.57
CA ARG A 71 12.58 7.95 5.36
C ARG A 71 12.51 7.59 6.84
N THR A 72 13.53 7.95 7.60
CA THR A 72 13.65 7.61 9.03
C THR A 72 12.48 8.16 9.84
N GLU A 73 11.93 9.31 9.46
CA GLU A 73 10.79 9.94 10.13
C GLU A 73 9.52 9.09 10.05
N TYR A 74 9.38 8.23 9.03
CA TYR A 74 8.21 7.35 8.90
C TYR A 74 8.17 6.26 9.98
N ALA A 75 9.31 5.91 10.59
CA ALA A 75 9.33 5.00 11.74
C ALA A 75 8.54 5.57 12.94
N CYS A 76 8.51 6.89 13.09
CA CYS A 76 7.75 7.57 14.14
C CYS A 76 6.23 7.42 13.95
N LEU A 77 5.77 7.25 12.71
CA LEU A 77 4.34 7.16 12.38
C LEU A 77 3.73 5.79 12.69
N ALA A 78 4.55 4.74 12.86
CA ALA A 78 4.08 3.40 13.17
C ALA A 78 3.30 3.29 14.49
N GLY A 79 3.57 4.19 15.44
CA GLY A 79 2.83 4.30 16.71
C GLY A 79 1.98 5.56 16.84
N ALA A 80 1.88 6.37 15.77
CA ALA A 80 1.11 7.61 15.79
C ALA A 80 -0.40 7.33 15.63
N ILE A 81 -1.21 8.28 16.10
CA ILE A 81 -2.67 8.20 16.00
C ILE A 81 -3.09 8.83 14.66
N CYS A 82 -3.88 8.11 13.87
CA CYS A 82 -4.45 8.59 12.62
C CYS A 82 -5.97 8.76 12.79
N GLU A 83 -6.42 10.02 12.86
CA GLU A 83 -7.81 10.35 13.17
C GLU A 83 -8.27 11.67 12.52
N PRO A 84 -9.59 11.95 12.49
CA PRO A 84 -10.10 13.24 12.04
C PRO A 84 -9.63 14.36 12.98
N GLN A 85 -9.06 15.41 12.42
CA GLN A 85 -8.61 16.59 13.15
C GLN A 85 -9.76 17.58 13.36
N ASP A 86 -9.51 18.68 14.07
CA ASP A 86 -10.51 19.73 14.37
C ASP A 86 -11.13 20.37 13.10
N ASP A 87 -10.43 20.31 11.98
CA ASP A 87 -10.90 20.78 10.68
C ASP A 87 -11.72 19.74 9.89
N GLY A 88 -11.95 18.56 10.48
CA GLY A 88 -12.70 17.46 9.91
C GLY A 88 -11.94 16.64 8.86
N ARG A 89 -10.64 16.89 8.65
CA ARG A 89 -9.78 16.10 7.74
C ARG A 89 -8.99 15.06 8.51
N CYS A 90 -8.70 13.93 7.88
CA CYS A 90 -7.81 12.94 8.47
C CYS A 90 -6.38 13.47 8.53
N GLY A 91 -5.72 13.24 9.66
CA GLY A 91 -4.35 13.65 9.90
C GLY A 91 -3.72 12.84 11.03
N TRP A 92 -2.40 12.96 11.15
CA TRP A 92 -1.66 12.41 12.28
C TRP A 92 -1.83 13.34 13.49
N THR A 93 -2.25 12.78 14.62
CA THR A 93 -2.40 13.54 15.87
C THR A 93 -1.03 13.95 16.40
N GLU A 94 -0.82 15.25 16.58
CA GLU A 94 0.41 15.78 17.14
C GLU A 94 0.46 15.47 18.65
N THR A 95 1.36 14.57 19.01
CA THR A 95 1.66 14.25 20.41
C THR A 95 3.11 14.61 20.69
N ASP A 96 3.45 14.91 21.94
CA ASP A 96 4.84 15.21 22.32
C ASP A 96 5.81 14.08 21.90
N ALA A 97 5.36 12.82 22.00
CA ALA A 97 6.12 11.65 21.59
C ALA A 97 6.39 11.63 20.07
N LEU A 98 5.37 11.91 19.26
CA LEU A 98 5.52 11.98 17.81
C LEU A 98 6.44 13.13 17.42
N THR A 99 6.21 14.32 17.98
CA THR A 99 6.98 15.53 17.68
C THR A 99 8.46 15.35 18.06
N GLU A 100 8.76 14.75 19.20
CA GLU A 100 10.15 14.48 19.61
C GLU A 100 10.85 13.44 18.74
N CYS A 101 10.12 12.37 18.36
CA CYS A 101 10.64 11.36 17.44
C CYS A 101 10.98 11.99 16.07
N LEU A 102 10.08 12.81 15.52
CA LEU A 102 10.29 13.47 14.23
C LEU A 102 11.49 14.44 14.27
N LYS A 103 11.67 15.20 15.35
CA LYS A 103 12.85 16.07 15.54
C LYS A 103 14.14 15.26 15.55
N THR A 104 14.17 14.15 16.28
CA THR A 104 15.34 13.27 16.37
C THR A 104 15.65 12.63 15.02
N ALA A 105 14.62 12.11 14.34
CA ALA A 105 14.76 11.47 13.03
C ALA A 105 15.23 12.43 11.93
N ALA A 106 14.81 13.71 12.00
CA ALA A 106 15.27 14.77 11.09
C ALA A 106 16.71 15.25 11.36
N GLY A 107 17.19 15.11 12.60
CA GLY A 107 18.54 15.51 13.02
C GLY A 107 19.62 14.42 12.91
N GLY A 108 19.23 13.14 12.80
CA GLY A 108 20.13 11.99 12.87
C GLY A 108 20.71 11.48 11.54
N GLY A 109 20.52 12.22 10.43
CA GLY A 109 20.88 11.79 9.07
C GLY A 109 22.12 12.45 8.47
N ARG A 110 23.11 12.89 9.27
CA ARG A 110 24.38 13.45 8.78
C ARG A 110 25.58 12.85 9.50
#